data_AF-A0A963I3H5-F1
#
_entry.id   AF-A0A963I3H5-F1
#
_cell.length_a   1.000
_cell.length_b   1.000
_cell.length_c   1.000
_cell.angle_alpha   90.00
_cell.angle_beta   90.00
_cell.angle_gamma   90.00
#
_symmetry.space_group_name_H-M   'P 1'
#
loop_
_entity.id
_entity.type
_entity.pdbx_description
1 polymer ?
#
loop_
_entity_poly.entity_id
_entity_poly.type
_entity_poly.pdbx_seq_one_letter_code
_entity_poly.pdbx_strand_id
1 'polypeptide(L)'
;NIRDLIYTRPATHSTGATSAPYPAPPYGVHLRLRPDFDLGSLPSDGARVVAQALQSHGMFLADGGQITLTARSDRFTTAKWDGLLDPYDLSSIRPSDFEVIDWGADIDWSTVDCSRTPLGVPP
;
A
#
# COMPACT_ATOMS: atom_id res chain seq x y z
N ASN A 1 -1.96 -10.77 -5.39
CA ASN A 1 -3.35 -11.05 -4.98
C ASN A 1 -3.46 -10.98 -3.47
N ILE A 2 -4.56 -10.42 -2.96
CA ILE A 2 -4.74 -10.02 -1.56
C ILE A 2 -5.83 -10.88 -0.91
N ARG A 3 -5.66 -11.18 0.39
CA ARG A 3 -6.55 -12.08 1.15
C ARG A 3 -7.99 -11.61 1.12
N ASP A 4 -8.90 -12.54 0.86
CA ASP A 4 -10.34 -12.28 0.86
C ASP A 4 -10.87 -11.95 2.26
N LEU A 5 -11.60 -10.84 2.39
CA LEU A 5 -12.29 -10.34 3.61
C LEU A 5 -11.46 -10.23 4.90
N ILE A 6 -10.16 -10.50 4.87
CA ILE A 6 -9.29 -10.41 6.05
C ILE A 6 -8.52 -9.08 6.03
N TYR A 7 -8.46 -8.45 7.20
CA TYR A 7 -7.55 -7.36 7.47
C TYR A 7 -6.89 -7.54 8.83
N THR A 8 -5.80 -6.82 9.06
CA THR A 8 -5.13 -6.71 10.35
C THR A 8 -4.92 -5.24 10.71
N ARG A 9 -4.65 -4.93 11.98
CA ARG A 9 -4.30 -3.56 12.38
C ARG A 9 -2.96 -3.16 11.74
N PRO A 10 -2.78 -1.89 11.31
CA PRO A 10 -3.64 -0.74 11.57
C PRO A 10 -4.80 -0.55 10.60
N ALA A 11 -4.99 -1.43 9.59
CA ALA A 11 -6.16 -1.34 8.74
C ALA A 11 -7.45 -1.49 9.57
N THR A 12 -8.52 -0.86 9.10
CA THR A 12 -9.82 -0.80 9.80
C THR A 12 -10.90 -1.60 9.09
N HIS A 13 -10.62 -2.09 7.89
CA HIS A 13 -11.55 -2.84 7.06
C HIS A 13 -10.79 -3.62 5.98
N SER A 14 -11.48 -4.57 5.37
CA SER A 14 -11.10 -5.21 4.11
C SER A 14 -12.05 -4.76 2.99
N THR A 15 -12.02 -5.42 1.83
CA THR A 15 -12.91 -5.14 0.70
C THR A 15 -13.52 -6.44 0.17
N GLY A 16 -14.74 -6.35 -0.38
CA GLY A 16 -15.37 -7.48 -1.08
C GLY A 16 -14.85 -7.72 -2.49
N ALA A 17 -13.89 -6.90 -2.95
CA ALA A 17 -13.29 -7.02 -4.29
C ALA A 17 -12.06 -7.96 -4.33
N THR A 18 -11.53 -8.38 -3.18
CA THR A 18 -10.44 -9.34 -3.08
C THR A 18 -10.97 -10.78 -3.07
N SER A 19 -10.13 -11.77 -3.35
CA SER A 19 -10.56 -13.18 -3.46
C SER A 19 -9.47 -14.21 -3.19
N ALA A 20 -8.27 -13.79 -2.75
CA ALA A 20 -7.17 -14.73 -2.60
C ALA A 20 -7.30 -15.54 -1.30
N PRO A 21 -7.06 -16.86 -1.33
CA PRO A 21 -7.05 -17.68 -0.12
C PRO A 21 -5.76 -17.46 0.70
N TYR A 22 -5.69 -18.07 1.88
CA TYR A 22 -4.43 -18.29 2.58
C TYR A 22 -3.42 -19.00 1.65
N PRO A 23 -2.13 -18.58 1.62
CA PRO A 23 -1.44 -17.64 2.51
C PRO A 23 -1.31 -16.20 1.99
N ALA A 24 -2.20 -15.70 1.12
CA ALA A 24 -2.08 -14.33 0.58
C ALA A 24 -2.01 -13.25 1.69
N PRO A 25 -1.33 -12.11 1.50
CA PRO A 25 -1.27 -11.06 2.52
C PRO A 25 -2.66 -10.42 2.75
N PRO A 26 -3.06 -10.13 4.01
CA PRO A 26 -4.28 -9.35 4.30
C PRO A 26 -4.06 -7.84 4.18
N TYR A 27 -5.14 -7.07 4.13
CA TYR A 27 -5.04 -5.60 4.32
C TYR A 27 -4.40 -5.30 5.68
N GLY A 28 -3.57 -4.27 5.74
CA GLY A 28 -2.82 -3.86 6.93
C GLY A 28 -1.53 -4.64 7.19
N VAL A 29 -1.15 -5.60 6.34
CA VAL A 29 0.17 -6.26 6.44
C VAL A 29 1.29 -5.21 6.36
N HIS A 30 2.33 -5.36 7.19
CA HIS A 30 3.51 -4.51 7.15
C HIS A 30 4.55 -5.11 6.20
N LEU A 31 4.75 -4.46 5.05
CA LEU A 31 5.70 -4.83 4.02
C LEU A 31 6.94 -3.95 4.12
N ARG A 32 8.11 -4.49 3.78
CA ARG A 32 9.35 -3.72 3.68
C ARG A 32 10.07 -4.05 2.38
N LEU A 33 10.56 -3.01 1.70
CA LEU A 33 11.40 -3.25 0.53
C LEU A 33 12.68 -3.93 1.00
N ARG A 34 13.05 -5.04 0.36
CA ARG A 34 14.21 -5.80 0.78
C ARG A 34 15.48 -4.93 0.76
N PRO A 35 16.41 -5.14 1.71
CA PRO A 35 17.62 -4.33 1.82
C PRO A 35 18.58 -4.52 0.64
N ASP A 36 18.44 -5.60 -0.13
CA ASP A 36 19.25 -5.91 -1.31
C ASP A 36 18.63 -5.42 -2.63
N PHE A 37 17.50 -4.69 -2.59
CA PHE A 37 17.01 -3.97 -3.75
C PHE A 37 17.98 -2.85 -4.14
N ASP A 38 18.41 -2.83 -5.40
CA ASP A 38 19.37 -1.84 -5.92
C ASP A 38 18.71 -0.48 -6.11
N LEU A 39 18.90 0.43 -5.15
CA LEU A 39 18.43 1.81 -5.24
C LEU A 39 19.07 2.57 -6.41
N GLY A 40 20.30 2.20 -6.82
CA GLY A 40 21.00 2.83 -7.94
C GLY A 40 20.31 2.57 -9.28
N SER A 41 19.50 1.51 -9.38
CA SER A 41 18.73 1.17 -10.58
C SER A 41 17.56 2.13 -10.85
N LEU A 42 17.16 2.94 -9.87
CA LEU A 42 16.04 3.86 -10.00
C LEU A 42 16.45 5.13 -10.76
N PRO A 43 15.57 5.69 -11.62
CA PRO A 43 15.94 6.75 -12.56
C PRO A 43 16.10 8.12 -11.91
N SER A 44 15.43 8.39 -10.79
CA SER A 44 15.39 9.71 -10.14
C SER A 44 15.76 9.67 -8.66
N ASP A 45 16.22 10.81 -8.14
CA ASP A 45 16.53 10.96 -6.71
C ASP A 45 15.27 10.82 -5.84
N GLY A 46 14.11 11.31 -6.31
CA GLY A 46 12.85 11.12 -5.59
C GLY A 46 12.46 9.65 -5.45
N ALA A 47 12.64 8.85 -6.51
CA ALA A 47 12.42 7.40 -6.42
C ALA A 47 13.38 6.72 -5.45
N ARG A 48 14.65 7.12 -5.43
CA ARG A 48 15.65 6.61 -4.48
C ARG A 48 15.27 6.96 -3.04
N VAL A 49 14.78 8.17 -2.78
CA VAL A 49 14.30 8.58 -1.46
C VAL A 49 13.10 7.74 -1.02
N VAL A 50 12.12 7.52 -1.90
CA VAL A 50 10.95 6.66 -1.59
C VAL A 50 11.39 5.23 -1.30
N ALA A 51 12.24 4.66 -2.16
CA ALA A 51 12.71 3.29 -1.98
C ALA A 51 13.58 3.13 -0.71
N GLN A 52 14.43 4.11 -0.39
CA GLN A 52 15.16 4.14 0.88
C GLN A 52 14.21 4.19 2.08
N ALA A 53 13.14 4.98 2.01
CA ALA A 53 12.11 5.02 3.06
C ALA A 53 11.38 3.67 3.19
N LEU A 54 11.08 3.01 2.06
CA LEU A 54 10.47 1.67 2.06
C LEU A 54 11.42 0.60 2.62
N GLN A 55 12.73 0.73 2.46
CA GLN A 55 13.72 -0.13 3.12
C GLN A 55 13.81 0.15 4.63
N SER A 56 13.81 1.42 5.04
CA SER A 56 14.00 1.80 6.44
C SER A 56 12.74 1.58 7.29
N HIS A 57 11.57 1.89 6.75
CA HIS A 57 10.30 1.95 7.49
C HIS A 57 9.25 0.98 6.99
N GLY A 58 9.35 0.53 5.73
CA GLY A 58 8.30 -0.25 5.09
C GLY A 58 7.02 0.56 4.84
N MET A 59 5.93 -0.16 4.61
CA MET A 59 4.59 0.37 4.32
C MET A 59 3.50 -0.60 4.78
N PHE A 60 2.31 -0.09 5.03
CA PHE A 60 1.12 -0.92 5.26
C PHE A 60 0.30 -1.07 3.98
N LEU A 61 -0.12 -2.29 3.65
CA LEU A 61 -0.99 -2.54 2.51
C LEU A 61 -2.40 -2.00 2.79
N ALA A 62 -2.85 -1.01 2.02
CA ALA A 62 -4.16 -0.38 2.24
C ALA A 62 -5.11 -0.49 1.03
N ASP A 63 -4.64 -0.99 -0.10
CA ASP A 63 -5.43 -1.06 -1.33
C ASP A 63 -5.09 -2.33 -2.14
N GLY A 64 -5.99 -2.68 -3.05
CA GLY A 64 -5.81 -3.69 -4.07
C GLY A 64 -5.63 -3.07 -5.46
N GLY A 65 -5.48 -3.94 -6.46
CA GLY A 65 -5.25 -3.53 -7.83
C GLY A 65 -4.03 -4.23 -8.43
N GLN A 66 -3.53 -3.65 -9.54
CA GLN A 66 -2.47 -4.27 -10.35
C GLN A 66 -1.20 -3.40 -10.48
N ILE A 67 -1.22 -2.18 -9.93
CA ILE A 67 -0.05 -1.29 -9.91
C ILE A 67 0.57 -1.38 -8.51
N THR A 68 1.87 -1.71 -8.42
CA THR A 68 2.57 -1.92 -7.15
C THR A 68 2.52 -0.69 -6.24
N LEU A 69 2.88 0.48 -6.80
CA LEU A 69 2.98 1.74 -6.09
C LEU A 69 2.33 2.83 -6.93
N THR A 70 1.46 3.61 -6.29
CA THR A 70 0.87 4.81 -6.88
C THR A 70 1.11 5.99 -5.94
N ALA A 71 1.42 7.15 -6.52
CA ALA A 71 1.47 8.41 -5.79
C ALA A 71 0.13 9.14 -5.92
N ARG A 72 -0.25 9.90 -4.89
CA ARG A 72 -1.44 10.76 -4.93
C ARG A 72 -1.27 11.82 -6.01
N SER A 73 -2.28 12.02 -6.86
CA SER A 73 -2.26 13.13 -7.83
C SER A 73 -2.10 14.50 -7.13
N ASP A 74 -1.21 15.32 -7.65
CA ASP A 74 -0.94 16.70 -7.21
C ASP A 74 -1.70 17.76 -8.02
N ARG A 75 -2.64 17.33 -8.88
CA ARG A 75 -3.37 18.22 -9.81
C ARG A 75 -4.01 19.41 -9.10
N PHE A 76 -4.55 19.18 -7.90
CA PHE A 76 -5.28 20.19 -7.11
C PHE A 76 -4.54 20.61 -5.84
N THR A 77 -3.23 20.36 -5.73
CA THR A 77 -2.41 20.75 -4.58
C THR A 77 -1.42 21.86 -4.92
N THR A 78 -0.91 22.57 -3.91
CA THR A 78 0.16 23.59 -4.08
C THR A 78 1.52 22.93 -4.31
N ALA A 79 1.86 21.91 -3.52
CA ALA A 79 3.05 21.10 -3.74
C ALA A 79 2.88 20.24 -5.02
N LYS A 80 3.95 20.12 -5.80
CA LYS A 80 3.98 19.42 -7.09
C LYS A 80 5.02 18.31 -7.11
N TRP A 81 4.77 17.29 -7.93
CA TRP A 81 5.70 16.19 -8.22
C TRP A 81 6.72 16.53 -9.30
N ASP A 82 6.45 17.55 -10.13
CA ASP A 82 7.33 17.99 -11.21
C ASP A 82 8.75 18.25 -10.70
N GLY A 83 9.74 17.65 -11.36
CA GLY A 83 11.15 17.68 -10.95
C GLY A 83 11.52 16.84 -9.72
N LEU A 84 10.57 16.13 -9.10
CA LEU A 84 10.80 15.26 -7.94
C LEU A 84 10.57 13.77 -8.24
N LEU A 85 9.40 13.41 -8.76
CA LEU A 85 9.02 12.01 -9.00
C LEU A 85 8.10 11.91 -10.22
N ASP A 86 8.57 11.27 -11.28
CA ASP A 86 7.78 11.03 -12.49
C ASP A 86 6.84 9.82 -12.34
N PRO A 87 5.74 9.75 -13.13
CA PRO A 87 4.71 8.73 -12.99
C PRO A 87 5.19 7.26 -13.06
N TYR A 88 6.36 7.01 -13.67
CA TYR A 88 6.89 5.66 -13.89
C TYR A 88 8.19 5.37 -13.13
N ASP A 89 8.69 6.30 -12.31
CA ASP A 89 10.00 6.14 -11.68
C ASP A 89 10.07 4.97 -10.68
N LEU A 90 8.92 4.57 -10.13
CA LEU A 90 8.80 3.44 -9.20
C LEU A 90 8.38 2.13 -9.89
N SER A 91 8.22 2.13 -11.22
CA SER A 91 7.64 1.00 -11.95
C SER A 91 8.50 -0.27 -11.95
N SER A 92 9.80 -0.15 -11.67
CA SER A 92 10.70 -1.30 -11.53
C SER A 92 10.52 -2.04 -10.20
N ILE A 93 9.93 -1.40 -9.18
CA ILE A 93 9.65 -2.01 -7.88
C ILE A 93 8.43 -2.92 -8.01
N ARG A 94 8.63 -4.21 -7.70
CA ARG A 94 7.61 -5.25 -7.80
C ARG A 94 7.15 -5.69 -6.41
N PRO A 95 5.95 -6.29 -6.28
CA PRO A 95 5.51 -6.87 -5.01
C PRO A 95 6.49 -7.93 -4.47
N SER A 96 7.21 -8.65 -5.35
CA SER A 96 8.23 -9.64 -4.98
C SER A 96 9.52 -9.05 -4.40
N ASP A 97 9.72 -7.74 -4.51
CA ASP A 97 10.86 -7.05 -3.91
C ASP A 97 10.61 -6.71 -2.43
N PHE A 98 9.40 -6.98 -1.94
CA PHE A 98 9.05 -6.80 -0.55
C PHE A 98 9.13 -8.09 0.24
N GLU A 99 9.53 -7.95 1.49
CA GLU A 99 9.36 -8.96 2.53
C GLU A 99 8.21 -8.56 3.47
N VAL A 100 7.61 -9.55 4.11
CA VAL A 100 6.64 -9.30 5.17
C VAL A 100 7.39 -9.18 6.49
N ILE A 101 7.26 -8.04 7.17
CA ILE A 101 7.85 -7.84 8.49
C ILE A 101 7.00 -8.57 9.53
N ASP A 102 5.74 -8.18 9.59
CA ASP A 102 4.76 -8.65 10.57
C ASP A 102 3.35 -8.33 10.07
N TRP A 103 2.39 -9.06 10.59
CA TRP A 103 1.01 -8.61 10.64
C TRP A 103 0.36 -9.18 11.89
N GLY A 104 -0.37 -8.33 12.62
CA GLY A 104 -1.10 -8.76 13.81
C GLY A 104 -2.21 -9.75 13.48
N ALA A 105 -3.00 -10.13 14.49
CA ALA A 105 -4.08 -11.09 14.33
C ALA A 105 -5.04 -10.75 13.16
N ASP A 106 -5.39 -11.78 12.39
CA ASP A 106 -6.38 -11.68 11.31
C ASP A 106 -7.76 -11.31 11.90
N ILE A 107 -8.41 -10.32 11.29
CA ILE A 107 -9.78 -9.90 11.59
C ILE A 107 -10.64 -10.18 10.37
N ASP A 108 -11.69 -11.00 10.57
CA ASP A 108 -12.66 -11.31 9.53
C ASP A 108 -13.66 -10.15 9.40
N TRP A 109 -13.54 -9.40 8.32
CA TRP A 109 -14.38 -8.24 8.05
C TRP A 109 -15.86 -8.59 7.91
N SER A 110 -16.21 -9.82 7.52
CA SER A 110 -17.61 -10.27 7.43
C SER A 110 -18.31 -10.35 8.80
N THR A 111 -17.53 -10.41 9.88
CA THR A 111 -18.03 -10.47 11.26
C THR A 111 -18.08 -9.10 11.95
N VAL A 112 -17.56 -8.05 11.30
CA VAL A 112 -17.46 -6.71 11.87
C VAL A 112 -18.67 -5.87 11.45
N ASP A 113 -19.47 -5.46 12.42
CA ASP A 113 -20.51 -4.45 12.20
C ASP A 113 -19.87 -3.06 12.07
N CYS A 114 -19.94 -2.49 10.86
CA CYS A 114 -19.46 -1.15 10.57
C CYS A 114 -20.61 -0.32 9.99
N SER A 115 -21.45 0.23 10.87
CA SER A 115 -22.44 1.22 10.47
C SER A 115 -21.75 2.55 10.19
N ARG A 116 -21.81 3.02 8.93
CA ARG A 116 -21.38 4.38 8.59
C ARG A 116 -22.48 5.34 9.03
N THR A 117 -22.17 6.25 9.94
CA THR A 117 -23.03 7.42 10.21
C THR A 117 -22.53 8.59 9.34
N PRO A 118 -23.26 9.00 8.29
CA PRO A 118 -22.89 10.19 7.53
C PRO A 118 -23.00 11.41 8.44
N LEU A 119 -21.90 12.15 8.58
CA LEU A 119 -21.91 13.45 9.26
C LEU A 119 -22.29 14.52 8.24
N GLY A 120 -23.56 14.56 7.84
CA GLY A 120 -24.07 15.56 6.90
C GLY A 120 -25.55 15.40 6.57
N VAL A 121 -26.21 16.50 6.21
CA VAL A 121 -27.54 16.47 5.59
C VAL A 121 -27.33 16.03 4.13
N PRO A 122 -28.08 15.03 3.61
CA PRO A 122 -28.02 14.68 2.20
C PRO A 122 -28.27 15.93 1.32
N PRO A 123 -27.63 16.04 0.15
CA PRO A 123 -27.87 17.14 -0.78
C PRO A 123 -29.32 17.17 -1.30
#